data_AF-A0A2D9XNB2-F1
#
_entry.id   AF-A0A2D9XNB2-F1
#
_cell.length_a   1.000
_cell.length_b   1.000
_cell.length_c   1.000
_cell.angle_alpha   90.00
_cell.angle_beta   90.00
_cell.angle_gamma   90.00
#
_symmetry.space_group_name_H-M   'P 1'
#
loop_
_entity.id
_entity.type
_entity.pdbx_description
1 polymer ?
#
loop_
_entity_poly.entity_id
_entity_poly.type
_entity_poly.pdbx_seq_one_letter_code
_entity_poly.pdbx_strand_id
1 'polypeptide(L)'
;MTITTAQIRGARGILNWSQQDLSNRTNISTTSIGAIEKGSTQPRESNLAIIRKAFEKGGIEFTSGSGVRLKDETISIIDGENALDEINADIISTLGGTGGEVMIFGLEERADPNSEEYTKIKEHLDKILSSNITERIIVKKGDTNFIAPKEFYRSISPEYFSPYPYFIYGDKLAMVNWGPPMKGLIINSYLFSQTFKKVFNFVWERADKSI
;
A
#
# COMPACT_ATOMS: atom_id res chain seq x y z
N MET A 1 0.04 16.71 4.70
CA MET A 1 -1.10 17.09 5.57
C MET A 1 -0.59 17.40 6.97
N THR A 2 -0.94 18.58 7.50
CA THR A 2 -0.56 19.04 8.84
C THR A 2 -1.63 18.60 9.84
N ILE A 3 -1.23 17.91 10.91
CA ILE A 3 -2.17 17.43 11.95
C ILE A 3 -2.52 18.55 12.94
N THR A 4 -3.75 18.57 13.43
CA THR A 4 -4.27 19.59 14.35
C THR A 4 -4.07 19.22 15.82
N THR A 5 -4.17 20.19 16.73
CA THR A 5 -4.12 19.96 18.19
C THR A 5 -5.28 19.08 18.67
N ALA A 6 -6.45 19.16 18.04
CA ALA A 6 -7.59 18.28 18.29
C ALA A 6 -7.28 16.84 17.92
N GLN A 7 -6.68 16.62 16.74
CA GLN A 7 -6.27 15.28 16.29
C GLN A 7 -5.17 14.69 17.17
N ILE A 8 -4.20 15.48 17.64
CA ILE A 8 -3.17 15.02 18.59
C ILE A 8 -3.84 14.50 19.88
N ARG A 9 -4.76 15.27 20.47
CA ARG A 9 -5.49 14.85 21.68
C ARG A 9 -6.34 13.61 21.44
N GLY A 10 -7.04 13.56 20.30
CA GLY A 10 -7.86 12.40 19.92
C GLY A 10 -7.04 11.14 19.74
N ALA A 11 -5.94 11.20 19.00
CA ALA A 11 -5.02 10.08 18.77
C ALA A 11 -4.45 9.56 20.10
N ARG A 12 -4.03 10.48 20.97
CA ARG A 12 -3.54 10.13 22.31
C ARG A 12 -4.61 9.44 23.16
N GLY A 13 -5.85 9.92 23.10
CA GLY A 13 -6.99 9.31 23.79
C GLY A 13 -7.29 7.89 23.29
N ILE A 14 -7.32 7.69 21.97
CA ILE A 14 -7.55 6.38 21.35
C ILE A 14 -6.49 5.36 21.78
N LEU A 15 -5.21 5.76 21.79
CA LEU A 15 -4.10 4.88 22.18
C LEU A 15 -3.93 4.74 23.70
N ASN A 16 -4.74 5.44 24.49
CA ASN A 16 -4.58 5.57 25.94
C ASN A 16 -3.15 5.97 26.36
N TRP A 17 -2.52 6.86 25.60
CA TRP A 17 -1.18 7.37 25.89
C TRP A 17 -1.25 8.56 26.85
N SER A 18 -0.30 8.65 27.77
CA SER A 18 -0.06 9.89 28.53
C SER A 18 0.74 10.89 27.68
N GLN A 19 0.81 12.16 28.12
CA GLN A 19 1.72 13.13 27.50
C GLN A 19 3.19 12.70 27.62
N GLN A 20 3.53 11.96 28.69
CA GLN A 20 4.84 11.35 28.88
C GLN A 20 5.13 10.24 27.86
N ASP A 21 4.14 9.41 27.55
CA ASP A 21 4.31 8.36 26.54
C ASP A 21 4.60 8.97 25.16
N LEU A 22 3.86 10.03 24.79
CA LEU A 22 4.12 10.73 23.54
C LEU A 22 5.50 11.41 23.55
N SER A 23 5.91 11.99 24.68
CA SER A 23 7.25 12.58 24.88
C SER A 23 8.34 11.55 24.60
N ASN A 24 8.23 10.39 25.24
CA ASN A 24 9.20 9.29 25.10
C ASN A 24 9.32 8.80 23.66
N ARG A 25 8.20 8.77 22.91
CA ARG A 25 8.15 8.28 21.52
C ARG A 25 8.62 9.29 20.49
N THR A 26 8.59 10.57 20.80
CA THR A 26 8.90 11.67 19.87
C THR A 26 10.19 12.40 20.20
N ASN A 27 10.76 12.15 21.39
CA ASN A 27 11.87 12.92 21.96
C ASN A 27 11.57 14.42 22.09
N ILE A 28 10.29 14.78 22.24
CA ILE A 28 9.81 16.15 22.49
C ILE A 28 9.43 16.24 23.96
N SER A 29 9.84 17.30 24.67
CA SER A 29 9.54 17.44 26.10
C SER A 29 8.04 17.36 26.40
N THR A 30 7.68 16.77 27.55
CA THR A 30 6.28 16.71 28.02
C THR A 30 5.64 18.08 28.14
N THR A 31 6.38 19.08 28.61
CA THR A 31 5.92 20.48 28.68
C THR A 31 5.55 21.01 27.30
N SER A 32 6.38 20.76 26.28
CA SER A 32 6.09 21.16 24.90
C SER A 32 4.86 20.44 24.36
N ILE A 33 4.73 19.13 24.60
CA ILE A 33 3.53 18.36 24.20
C ILE A 33 2.27 18.94 24.86
N GLY A 34 2.32 19.23 26.17
CA GLY A 34 1.21 19.84 26.89
C GLY A 34 0.84 21.22 26.35
N ALA A 35 1.83 22.06 25.99
CA ALA A 35 1.58 23.37 25.38
C ALA A 35 0.96 23.25 23.98
N ILE A 36 1.39 22.27 23.18
CA ILE A 36 0.82 21.97 21.86
C ILE A 36 -0.63 21.51 21.99
N GLU A 37 -0.92 20.55 22.87
CA GLU A 37 -2.27 20.02 23.07
C GLU A 37 -3.26 21.09 23.58
N LYS A 38 -2.78 22.06 24.37
CA LYS A 38 -3.56 23.21 24.83
C LYS A 38 -3.71 24.33 23.79
N GLY A 39 -2.97 24.27 22.69
CA GLY A 39 -2.92 25.35 21.69
C GLY A 39 -2.20 26.61 22.17
N SER A 40 -1.38 26.50 23.22
CA SER A 40 -0.65 27.64 23.82
C SER A 40 0.66 27.97 23.07
N THR A 41 1.05 27.16 22.09
CA THR A 41 2.21 27.38 21.25
C THR A 41 1.94 26.87 19.83
N GLN A 42 2.64 27.44 18.85
CA GLN A 42 2.63 26.96 17.48
C GLN A 42 3.81 26.01 17.27
N PRO A 43 3.58 24.68 17.16
CA PRO A 43 4.66 23.74 16.91
C PRO A 43 5.27 23.92 15.52
N ARG A 44 6.58 23.69 15.42
CA ARG A 44 7.28 23.60 14.13
C ARG A 44 6.72 22.42 13.32
N GLU A 45 6.72 22.56 11.99
CA GLU A 45 6.25 21.50 11.10
C GLU A 45 7.02 20.19 11.28
N SER A 46 8.33 20.26 11.55
CA SER A 46 9.16 19.08 11.85
C SER A 46 8.67 18.32 13.09
N ASN A 47 8.28 19.03 14.15
CA ASN A 47 7.72 18.39 15.34
C ASN A 47 6.36 17.76 15.07
N LEU A 48 5.51 18.41 14.28
CA LEU A 48 4.22 17.85 13.86
C LEU A 48 4.41 16.57 13.03
N ALA A 49 5.40 16.54 12.14
CA ALA A 49 5.74 15.34 11.37
C ALA A 49 6.21 14.19 12.26
N ILE A 50 7.03 14.46 13.28
CA ILE A 50 7.49 13.45 14.26
C ILE A 50 6.32 12.93 15.09
N ILE A 51 5.46 13.81 15.61
CA ILE A 51 4.27 13.44 16.39
C ILE A 51 3.32 12.59 15.53
N ARG A 52 3.06 13.01 14.30
CA ARG A 52 2.23 12.27 13.34
C ARG A 52 2.76 10.86 13.14
N LYS A 53 4.05 10.72 12.79
CA LYS A 53 4.69 9.41 12.58
C LYS A 53 4.62 8.52 13.84
N ALA A 54 4.78 9.09 15.03
CA ALA A 54 4.68 8.34 16.28
C ALA A 54 3.28 7.74 16.47
N PHE A 55 2.22 8.50 16.20
CA PHE A 55 0.85 8.01 16.26
C PHE A 55 0.52 7.01 15.15
N GLU A 56 0.97 7.26 13.92
CA GLU A 56 0.80 6.33 12.80
C GLU A 56 1.46 4.96 13.09
N LYS A 57 2.67 4.98 13.69
CA LYS A 57 3.32 3.76 14.19
C LYS A 57 2.55 3.09 15.34
N GLY A 58 1.78 3.86 16.11
CA GLY A 58 0.90 3.37 17.15
C GLY A 58 -0.43 2.81 16.64
N GLY A 59 -0.67 2.80 15.31
CA GLY A 59 -1.90 2.30 14.71
C GLY A 59 -2.99 3.37 14.53
N ILE A 60 -2.65 4.66 14.54
CA ILE A 60 -3.59 5.74 14.24
C ILE A 60 -3.54 6.10 12.75
N GLU A 61 -4.71 6.30 12.16
CA GLU A 61 -4.86 6.92 10.86
C GLU A 61 -5.50 8.31 11.03
N PHE A 62 -4.88 9.34 10.44
CA PHE A 62 -5.41 10.69 10.40
C PHE A 62 -6.27 10.86 9.13
N THR A 63 -7.54 11.20 9.31
CA THR A 63 -8.46 11.38 8.18
C THR A 63 -8.52 12.84 7.74
N SER A 64 -9.16 13.11 6.60
CA SER A 64 -9.51 14.48 6.21
C SER A 64 -10.33 15.19 7.29
N GLY A 65 -10.15 16.51 7.40
CA GLY A 65 -10.72 17.31 8.49
C GLY A 65 -9.97 17.13 9.82
N SER A 66 -10.71 17.06 10.93
CA SER A 66 -10.16 16.91 12.29
C SER A 66 -10.31 15.50 12.87
N GLY A 67 -10.52 14.50 12.01
CA GLY A 67 -10.76 13.12 12.42
C GLY A 67 -9.48 12.31 12.69
N VAL A 68 -9.61 11.32 13.57
CA VAL A 68 -8.62 10.29 13.87
C VAL A 68 -9.35 8.97 14.07
N ARG A 69 -8.77 7.86 13.61
CA ARG A 69 -9.29 6.51 13.86
C ARG A 69 -8.15 5.53 14.13
N LEU A 70 -8.47 4.38 14.73
CA LEU A 70 -7.58 3.23 14.63
C LEU A 70 -7.50 2.81 13.17
N LYS A 71 -6.29 2.48 12.72
CA LYS A 71 -6.07 1.90 11.41
C LYS A 71 -6.90 0.62 11.33
N ASP A 72 -7.78 0.54 10.35
CA ASP A 72 -8.49 -0.70 10.06
C ASP A 72 -7.47 -1.65 9.44
N GLU A 73 -7.02 -2.64 10.22
CA GLU A 73 -6.09 -3.65 9.73
C GLU A 73 -6.70 -4.48 8.60
N THR A 74 -8.03 -4.47 8.45
CA THR A 74 -8.78 -5.15 7.39
C THR A 74 -8.75 -4.39 6.08
N ILE A 75 -8.81 -3.04 6.11
CA ILE A 75 -8.88 -2.21 4.90
C ILE A 75 -7.98 -0.99 5.05
N SER A 76 -6.91 -0.94 4.26
CA SER A 76 -6.04 0.23 4.13
C SER A 76 -6.30 0.95 2.81
N ILE A 77 -6.53 2.26 2.87
CA ILE A 77 -6.61 3.15 1.71
C ILE A 77 -5.28 3.90 1.62
N ILE A 78 -4.66 3.89 0.45
CA ILE A 78 -3.43 4.63 0.16
C ILE A 78 -3.80 5.77 -0.78
N ASP A 79 -3.62 7.01 -0.33
CA ASP A 79 -3.93 8.19 -1.13
C ASP A 79 -2.69 8.68 -1.89
N GLY A 80 -2.83 8.90 -3.19
CA GLY A 80 -1.82 9.57 -4.02
C GLY A 80 -1.08 8.67 -5.00
N GLU A 81 -0.12 9.27 -5.70
CA GLU A 81 0.64 8.66 -6.80
C GLU A 81 1.58 7.53 -6.35
N ASN A 82 1.86 7.42 -5.04
CA ASN A 82 2.69 6.36 -4.47
C ASN A 82 1.91 5.08 -4.13
N ALA A 83 0.65 4.95 -4.53
CA ALA A 83 -0.17 3.80 -4.15
C ALA A 83 0.41 2.45 -4.60
N LEU A 84 0.97 2.37 -5.82
CA LEU A 84 1.61 1.14 -6.29
C LEU A 84 2.90 0.85 -5.49
N ASP A 85 3.70 1.87 -5.18
CA ASP A 85 4.92 1.73 -4.38
C ASP A 85 4.62 1.16 -2.98
N GLU A 86 3.55 1.62 -2.34
CA GLU A 86 3.12 1.12 -1.03
C GLU A 86 2.56 -0.31 -1.09
N ILE A 87 1.82 -0.66 -2.15
CA ILE A 87 1.38 -2.05 -2.39
C ILE A 87 2.60 -2.97 -2.58
N ASN A 88 3.57 -2.55 -3.38
CA ASN A 88 4.80 -3.30 -3.62
C ASN A 88 5.61 -3.48 -2.33
N ALA A 89 5.67 -2.46 -1.47
CA ALA A 89 6.30 -2.55 -0.17
C ALA A 89 5.55 -3.53 0.77
N ASP A 90 4.21 -3.51 0.76
CA ASP A 90 3.39 -4.45 1.55
C ASP A 90 3.61 -5.91 1.07
N ILE A 91 3.65 -6.15 -0.24
CA ILE A 91 3.95 -7.49 -0.81
C ILE A 91 5.27 -8.03 -0.25
N ILE A 92 6.35 -7.24 -0.30
CA ILE A 92 7.66 -7.66 0.20
C ILE A 92 7.64 -7.86 1.72
N SER A 93 6.97 -6.98 2.47
CA SER A 93 6.81 -7.12 3.92
C SER A 93 6.05 -8.41 4.30
N THR A 94 5.03 -8.75 3.51
CA THR A 94 4.15 -9.90 3.75
C THR A 94 4.81 -11.23 3.38
N LEU A 95 5.52 -11.27 2.25
CA LEU A 95 6.04 -12.53 1.68
C LEU A 95 7.57 -12.69 1.80
N GLY A 96 8.33 -11.63 2.02
CA GLY A 96 9.81 -11.67 1.92
C GLY A 96 10.48 -12.65 2.89
N GLY A 97 9.89 -12.88 4.07
CA GLY A 97 10.41 -13.83 5.06
C GLY A 97 9.95 -15.28 4.87
N THR A 98 8.82 -15.50 4.19
CA THR A 98 8.18 -16.83 4.07
C THR A 98 8.22 -17.39 2.66
N GLY A 99 8.47 -16.54 1.66
CA GLY A 99 8.13 -16.80 0.28
C GLY A 99 6.63 -16.76 0.03
N GLY A 100 6.24 -17.08 -1.21
CA GLY A 100 4.85 -17.17 -1.61
C GLY A 100 4.62 -16.84 -3.08
N GLU A 101 3.38 -16.56 -3.42
CA GLU A 101 2.96 -16.22 -4.77
C GLU A 101 2.22 -14.88 -4.77
N VAL A 102 2.54 -14.05 -5.77
CA VAL A 102 1.76 -12.86 -6.13
C VAL A 102 1.00 -13.16 -7.42
N MET A 103 -0.32 -13.01 -7.40
CA MET A 103 -1.16 -13.11 -8.60
C MET A 103 -1.66 -11.72 -8.97
N ILE A 104 -1.34 -11.28 -10.18
CA ILE A 104 -1.61 -9.93 -10.66
C ILE A 104 -2.53 -10.02 -11.87
N PHE A 105 -3.65 -9.32 -11.85
CA PHE A 105 -4.55 -9.22 -12.99
C PHE A 105 -4.68 -7.78 -13.42
N GLY A 106 -4.60 -7.50 -14.71
CA GLY A 106 -4.93 -6.17 -15.24
C GLY A 106 -3.80 -5.15 -15.19
N LEU A 107 -2.55 -5.60 -14.95
CA LEU A 107 -1.38 -4.73 -14.95
C LEU A 107 -1.02 -4.38 -16.40
N GLU A 108 -0.99 -3.08 -16.72
CA GLU A 108 -0.38 -2.58 -17.95
C GLU A 108 0.98 -1.97 -17.56
N GLU A 109 2.07 -2.64 -17.94
CA GLU A 109 3.43 -2.18 -17.63
C GLU A 109 3.86 -1.10 -18.64
N ARG A 110 3.29 0.09 -18.49
CA ARG A 110 3.59 1.24 -19.35
C ARG A 110 4.60 2.16 -18.69
N ALA A 111 5.85 1.73 -18.59
CA ALA A 111 6.92 2.58 -18.11
C ALA A 111 7.97 2.79 -19.22
N ASP A 112 8.27 4.05 -19.54
CA ASP A 112 9.46 4.42 -20.33
C ASP A 112 10.68 3.80 -19.65
N PRO A 113 11.55 3.04 -20.35
CA PRO A 113 12.74 2.43 -19.75
C PRO A 113 13.66 3.41 -19.00
N ASN A 114 13.55 4.72 -19.27
CA ASN A 114 14.32 5.77 -18.59
C ASN A 114 13.55 6.48 -17.46
N SER A 115 12.32 6.06 -17.14
CA SER A 115 11.52 6.70 -16.09
C SER A 115 11.87 6.19 -14.69
N GLU A 116 11.59 7.03 -13.69
CA GLU A 116 11.67 6.64 -12.28
C GLU A 116 10.73 5.46 -11.97
N GLU A 117 9.56 5.41 -12.61
CA GLU A 117 8.59 4.32 -12.49
C GLU A 117 9.18 2.99 -12.96
N TYR A 118 9.84 2.96 -14.13
CA TYR A 118 10.48 1.74 -14.65
C TYR A 118 11.56 1.24 -13.68
N THR A 119 12.36 2.17 -13.14
CA THR A 119 13.42 1.86 -12.17
C THR A 119 12.82 1.22 -10.90
N LYS A 120 11.74 1.79 -10.36
CA LYS A 120 11.05 1.24 -9.19
C LYS A 120 10.46 -0.14 -9.44
N ILE A 121 9.89 -0.38 -10.63
CA ILE A 121 9.38 -1.70 -11.02
C ILE A 121 10.53 -2.72 -11.07
N LYS A 122 11.69 -2.35 -11.66
CA LYS A 122 12.87 -3.23 -11.68
C LYS A 122 13.40 -3.54 -10.29
N GLU A 123 13.51 -2.54 -9.41
CA GLU A 123 13.90 -2.77 -8.02
C GLU A 123 12.93 -3.69 -7.26
N HIS A 124 11.63 -3.58 -7.53
CA HIS A 124 10.64 -4.50 -6.99
C HIS A 124 10.85 -5.92 -7.52
N LEU A 125 10.98 -6.08 -8.83
CA LEU A 125 11.23 -7.38 -9.47
C LEU A 125 12.52 -8.02 -8.97
N ASP A 126 13.60 -7.27 -8.79
CA ASP A 126 14.86 -7.78 -8.24
C ASP A 126 14.66 -8.32 -6.82
N LYS A 127 13.83 -7.66 -5.99
CA LYS A 127 13.47 -8.16 -4.65
C LYS A 127 12.64 -9.44 -4.73
N ILE A 128 11.70 -9.52 -5.67
CA ILE A 128 10.90 -10.73 -5.91
C ILE A 128 11.79 -11.89 -6.32
N LEU A 129 12.64 -11.69 -7.34
CA LEU A 129 13.51 -12.72 -7.92
C LEU A 129 14.64 -13.17 -6.98
N SER A 130 15.10 -12.29 -6.08
CA SER A 130 16.07 -12.64 -5.03
C SER A 130 15.43 -13.26 -3.79
N SER A 131 14.09 -13.32 -3.73
CA SER A 131 13.32 -13.92 -2.66
C SER A 131 12.68 -15.24 -3.12
N ASN A 132 12.11 -16.01 -2.20
CA ASN A 132 11.33 -17.20 -2.53
C ASN A 132 9.88 -16.84 -2.98
N ILE A 133 9.75 -15.82 -3.83
CA ILE A 133 8.46 -15.28 -4.30
C ILE A 133 8.32 -15.53 -5.79
N THR A 134 7.15 -16.01 -6.22
CA THR A 134 6.81 -16.19 -7.64
C THR A 134 5.68 -15.26 -8.05
N GLU A 135 5.60 -14.89 -9.33
CA GLU A 135 4.50 -14.10 -9.86
C GLU A 135 3.76 -14.77 -11.01
N ARG A 136 2.46 -14.49 -11.10
CA ARG A 136 1.62 -14.79 -12.26
C ARG A 136 0.85 -13.55 -12.65
N ILE A 137 0.95 -13.13 -13.90
CA ILE A 137 0.45 -11.86 -14.40
C ILE A 137 -0.51 -12.10 -15.56
N ILE A 138 -1.76 -11.65 -15.43
CA ILE A 138 -2.73 -11.61 -16.52
C ILE A 138 -2.70 -10.24 -17.18
N VAL A 139 -2.36 -10.24 -18.48
CA VAL A 139 -2.27 -9.05 -19.33
C VAL A 139 -3.27 -9.09 -20.48
N LYS A 140 -3.41 -7.96 -21.17
CA LYS A 140 -4.24 -7.84 -22.37
C LYS A 140 -3.59 -8.58 -23.54
N LYS A 141 -4.37 -9.36 -24.29
CA LYS A 141 -3.88 -9.99 -25.52
C LYS A 141 -3.46 -8.94 -26.53
N GLY A 142 -2.27 -9.14 -27.10
CA GLY A 142 -1.63 -8.20 -28.02
C GLY A 142 -0.77 -7.13 -27.34
N ASP A 143 -0.65 -7.14 -26.01
CA ASP A 143 0.39 -6.33 -25.35
C ASP A 143 1.79 -6.84 -25.73
N THR A 144 2.74 -5.92 -25.80
CA THR A 144 4.14 -6.19 -26.16
C THR A 144 5.12 -5.63 -25.14
N ASN A 145 4.63 -4.97 -24.09
CA ASN A 145 5.44 -4.32 -23.07
C ASN A 145 5.49 -5.22 -21.84
N PHE A 146 6.64 -5.85 -21.62
CA PHE A 146 6.88 -6.76 -20.49
C PHE A 146 8.16 -6.36 -19.78
N ILE A 147 8.08 -6.21 -18.46
CA ILE A 147 9.21 -5.84 -17.60
C ILE A 147 9.69 -7.06 -16.80
N ALA A 148 8.77 -7.92 -16.35
CA ALA A 148 9.07 -9.20 -15.68
C ALA A 148 9.44 -10.30 -16.70
N PRO A 149 9.95 -11.46 -16.24
CA PRO A 149 10.20 -12.61 -17.11
C PRO A 149 8.93 -13.07 -17.85
N LYS A 150 9.06 -13.39 -19.14
CA LYS A 150 7.91 -13.70 -20.02
C LYS A 150 7.06 -14.88 -19.52
N GLU A 151 7.68 -15.84 -18.85
CA GLU A 151 7.04 -17.00 -18.26
C GLU A 151 6.02 -16.66 -17.16
N PHE A 152 6.08 -15.44 -16.60
CA PHE A 152 5.12 -14.99 -15.59
C PHE A 152 3.80 -14.55 -16.21
N TYR A 153 3.74 -14.33 -17.51
CA TYR A 153 2.56 -13.75 -18.16
C TYR A 153 1.66 -14.81 -18.79
N ARG A 154 0.36 -14.51 -18.76
CA ARG A 154 -0.64 -15.04 -19.70
C ARG A 154 -1.57 -13.92 -20.14
N SER A 155 -2.17 -14.07 -21.32
CA SER A 155 -2.98 -13.01 -21.90
C SER A 155 -4.44 -13.42 -22.11
N ILE A 156 -5.34 -12.43 -22.00
CA ILE A 156 -6.78 -12.63 -22.19
C ILE A 156 -7.33 -11.67 -23.25
N SER A 157 -8.50 -12.01 -23.82
CA SER A 157 -9.20 -11.13 -24.75
C SER A 157 -9.36 -9.72 -24.17
N PRO A 158 -9.15 -8.65 -24.95
CA PRO A 158 -9.41 -7.28 -24.51
C PRO A 158 -10.83 -7.06 -23.97
N GLU A 159 -11.81 -7.87 -24.40
CA GLU A 159 -13.20 -7.83 -23.91
C GLU A 159 -13.32 -8.09 -22.40
N TYR A 160 -12.43 -8.92 -21.84
CA TYR A 160 -12.44 -9.29 -20.42
C TYR A 160 -11.32 -8.62 -19.62
N PHE A 161 -10.51 -7.78 -20.28
CA PHE A 161 -9.40 -7.09 -19.66
C PHE A 161 -9.86 -5.77 -19.02
N SER A 162 -9.35 -5.49 -17.82
CA SER A 162 -9.51 -4.20 -17.14
C SER A 162 -8.14 -3.66 -16.74
N PRO A 163 -7.81 -2.39 -17.05
CA PRO A 163 -6.52 -1.78 -16.69
C PRO A 163 -6.45 -1.31 -15.22
N TYR A 164 -7.42 -1.68 -14.38
CA TYR A 164 -7.42 -1.42 -12.94
C TYR A 164 -6.95 -2.68 -12.21
N PRO A 165 -5.64 -2.79 -11.91
CA PRO A 165 -5.10 -4.06 -11.51
C PRO A 165 -5.53 -4.44 -10.11
N TYR A 166 -5.59 -5.74 -9.87
CA TYR A 166 -5.61 -6.29 -8.52
C TYR A 166 -4.47 -7.28 -8.31
N PHE A 167 -4.00 -7.33 -7.07
CA PHE A 167 -2.88 -8.13 -6.61
C PHE A 167 -3.37 -9.02 -5.48
N ILE A 168 -3.10 -10.32 -5.55
CA ILE A 168 -3.43 -11.28 -4.49
C ILE A 168 -2.11 -11.83 -3.97
N TYR A 169 -1.88 -11.69 -2.66
CA TYR A 169 -0.65 -12.13 -2.00
C TYR A 169 -0.93 -12.40 -0.52
N GLY A 170 -0.42 -13.52 0.00
CA GLY A 170 -0.81 -13.98 1.35
C GLY A 170 -2.33 -14.00 1.54
N ASP A 171 -2.81 -13.37 2.60
CA ASP A 171 -4.23 -13.20 2.89
C ASP A 171 -4.78 -11.83 2.46
N LYS A 172 -4.10 -11.16 1.52
CA LYS A 172 -4.42 -9.80 1.08
C LYS A 172 -4.86 -9.74 -0.38
N LEU A 173 -5.76 -8.80 -0.64
CA LEU A 173 -6.17 -8.36 -1.97
C LEU A 173 -5.88 -6.86 -2.06
N ALA A 174 -5.02 -6.43 -2.98
CA ALA A 174 -4.78 -5.03 -3.26
C ALA A 174 -5.33 -4.63 -4.62
N MET A 175 -5.70 -3.36 -4.78
CA MET A 175 -6.19 -2.80 -6.05
C MET A 175 -5.67 -1.39 -6.23
N VAL A 176 -5.47 -0.97 -7.48
CA VAL A 176 -5.12 0.42 -7.81
C VAL A 176 -6.19 1.05 -8.68
N ASN A 177 -6.68 2.20 -8.25
CA ASN A 177 -7.49 3.10 -9.04
C ASN A 177 -6.62 4.25 -9.55
N TRP A 178 -6.38 4.29 -10.85
CA TRP A 178 -5.58 5.31 -11.54
C TRP A 178 -6.33 6.63 -11.79
N GLY A 179 -7.62 6.72 -11.49
CA GLY A 179 -8.40 7.94 -11.68
C GLY A 179 -7.94 9.06 -10.75
N PRO A 180 -8.19 10.34 -11.06
CA PRO A 180 -7.82 11.45 -10.18
C PRO A 180 -8.82 11.58 -8.99
N PRO A 181 -8.38 11.59 -7.72
CA PRO A 181 -7.02 11.31 -7.25
C PRO A 181 -6.72 9.81 -7.23
N MET A 182 -5.47 9.43 -7.57
CA MET A 182 -5.04 8.03 -7.57
C MET A 182 -5.17 7.45 -6.16
N LYS A 183 -5.66 6.21 -6.08
CA LYS A 183 -5.85 5.49 -4.81
C LYS A 183 -5.45 4.04 -4.89
N GLY A 184 -4.76 3.59 -3.86
CA GLY A 184 -4.56 2.18 -3.55
C GLY A 184 -5.56 1.72 -2.51
N LEU A 185 -5.93 0.45 -2.59
CA LEU A 185 -6.71 -0.25 -1.60
C LEU A 185 -5.99 -1.54 -1.27
N ILE A 186 -5.81 -1.85 0.01
CA ILE A 186 -5.36 -3.16 0.49
C ILE A 186 -6.43 -3.71 1.43
N ILE A 187 -6.97 -4.86 1.10
CA ILE A 187 -7.93 -5.61 1.93
C ILE A 187 -7.19 -6.80 2.52
N ASN A 188 -6.96 -6.78 3.83
CA ASN A 188 -6.41 -7.91 4.59
C ASN A 188 -7.55 -8.83 5.02
N SER A 189 -7.89 -9.77 4.15
CA SER A 189 -8.98 -10.70 4.38
C SER A 189 -8.72 -12.00 3.63
N TYR A 190 -8.47 -13.06 4.41
CA TYR A 190 -8.37 -14.42 3.90
C TYR A 190 -9.54 -14.78 2.97
N LEU A 191 -10.78 -14.45 3.36
CA LEU A 191 -11.97 -14.80 2.58
C LEU A 191 -12.02 -14.12 1.21
N PHE A 192 -11.70 -12.82 1.14
CA PHE A 192 -11.64 -12.11 -0.13
C PHE A 192 -10.45 -12.58 -0.97
N SER A 193 -9.27 -12.73 -0.38
CA SER A 193 -8.07 -13.26 -1.06
C SER A 193 -8.34 -14.63 -1.69
N GLN A 194 -8.94 -15.58 -0.93
CA GLN A 194 -9.27 -16.90 -1.46
C GLN A 194 -10.34 -16.86 -2.57
N THR A 195 -11.32 -15.96 -2.46
CA THR A 195 -12.34 -15.80 -3.49
C THR A 195 -11.73 -15.31 -4.80
N PHE A 196 -10.93 -14.24 -4.75
CA PHE A 196 -10.27 -13.69 -5.93
C PHE A 196 -9.20 -14.64 -6.47
N LYS A 197 -8.52 -15.42 -5.62
CA LYS A 197 -7.61 -16.49 -6.05
C LYS A 197 -8.31 -17.55 -6.91
N LYS A 198 -9.54 -17.93 -6.56
CA LYS A 198 -10.33 -18.88 -7.38
C LYS A 198 -10.67 -18.28 -8.75
N VAL A 199 -11.09 -17.02 -8.78
CA VAL A 199 -11.38 -16.30 -10.03
C VAL A 199 -10.13 -16.17 -10.88
N PHE A 200 -9.01 -15.76 -10.28
CA PHE A 200 -7.72 -15.66 -10.96
C PHE A 200 -7.31 -16.98 -11.57
N ASN A 201 -7.35 -18.08 -10.81
CA ASN A 201 -6.98 -19.41 -11.31
C ASN A 201 -7.90 -19.87 -12.44
N PHE A 202 -9.20 -19.63 -12.33
CA PHE A 202 -10.14 -19.92 -13.41
C PHE A 202 -9.77 -19.22 -14.71
N VAL A 203 -9.39 -17.92 -14.63
CA VAL A 203 -8.90 -17.18 -15.81
C VAL A 203 -7.56 -17.71 -16.27
N TRP A 204 -6.61 -17.89 -15.36
CA TRP A 204 -5.24 -18.32 -15.65
C TRP A 204 -5.21 -19.62 -16.46
N GLU A 205 -6.02 -20.62 -16.08
CA GLU A 205 -6.14 -21.90 -16.79
C GLU A 205 -6.60 -21.76 -18.25
N ARG A 206 -7.35 -20.70 -18.57
CA ARG A 206 -7.95 -20.43 -19.89
C ARG A 206 -7.21 -19.34 -20.67
N ALA A 207 -6.31 -18.62 -20.00
CA ALA A 207 -5.52 -17.55 -20.59
C ALA A 207 -4.45 -18.11 -21.54
N ASP A 208 -4.17 -17.34 -22.58
CA ASP A 208 -3.22 -17.68 -23.63
C ASP A 208 -1.78 -17.57 -23.10
N LYS A 209 -0.96 -18.57 -23.43
CA LYS A 209 0.46 -18.63 -23.04
C LYS A 209 1.39 -18.04 -24.09
N SER A 210 0.91 -17.75 -25.31
CA SER A 210 1.75 -17.21 -26.37
C SER A 210 1.99 -15.71 -26.13
N ILE A 211 3.11 -15.39 -25.47
CA ILE A 211 3.60 -14.05 -25.15
C ILE A 211 5.10 -13.96 -25.47
#